data_AF-A0A7W2DQU6-F1
#
_entry.id   AF-A0A7W2DQU6-F1
#
_cell.length_a   1.000
_cell.length_b   1.000
_cell.length_c   1.000
_cell.angle_alpha   90.00
_cell.angle_beta   90.00
_cell.angle_gamma   90.00
#
_symmetry.space_group_name_H-M   'P 1'
#
loop_
_entity.id
_entity.type
_entity.pdbx_description
1 polymer ?
#
loop_
_entity_poly.entity_id
_entity_poly.type
_entity_poly.pdbx_seq_one_letter_code
_entity_poly.pdbx_strand_id
1 'polypeptide(L)' 'MTDDVVLRLDRATAEDLYEVLWLLGEHIAAGAPIPEPPAETEERLSRVCEFLDDSLGKGRVV' A
#
# COMPACT_ATOMS: atom_id res chain seq x y z
N MET A 1 9.41 -23.58 7.72
CA MET A 1 8.10 -22.91 7.75
C MET A 1 8.38 -21.50 7.29
N THR A 2 7.87 -21.12 6.13
CA THR A 2 7.89 -19.70 5.74
C THR A 2 6.91 -19.00 6.68
N ASP A 3 7.38 -17.99 7.41
CA ASP A 3 6.50 -17.14 8.23
C ASP A 3 5.67 -16.27 7.29
N ASP A 4 4.64 -16.88 6.69
CA ASP A 4 3.79 -16.23 5.70
C ASP A 4 2.93 -15.17 6.39
N VAL A 5 3.00 -13.94 5.89
CA VAL A 5 2.12 -12.84 6.28
C VAL A 5 0.90 -12.86 5.36
N VAL A 6 -0.27 -13.21 5.92
CA VAL A 6 -1.53 -13.28 5.17
C VAL A 6 -2.43 -12.10 5.49
N LEU A 7 -2.70 -11.24 4.49
CA LEU A 7 -3.70 -10.17 4.58
C LEU A 7 -5.05 -10.69 4.08
N ARG A 8 -6.07 -10.67 4.95
CA ARG A 8 -7.44 -11.06 4.58
C ARG A 8 -8.24 -9.83 4.20
N LEU A 9 -8.65 -9.76 2.94
CA LEU A 9 -9.46 -8.67 2.39
C LEU A 9 -10.81 -9.22 1.95
N ASP A 10 -11.84 -8.36 1.96
CA ASP A 10 -13.03 -8.63 1.16
C ASP A 10 -12.70 -8.51 -0.33
N ARG A 11 -13.61 -9.01 -1.17
CA ARG A 11 -13.40 -9.07 -2.61
C ARG A 11 -13.22 -7.69 -3.23
N ALA A 12 -14.03 -6.71 -2.83
CA ALA A 12 -13.99 -5.37 -3.40
C ALA A 12 -12.64 -4.71 -3.08
N THR A 13 -12.21 -4.79 -1.83
CA THR A 13 -10.91 -4.27 -1.39
C THR A 13 -9.74 -4.98 -2.09
N ALA A 14 -9.86 -6.28 -2.37
CA ALA A 14 -8.84 -7.02 -3.11
C ALA A 14 -8.76 -6.61 -4.59
N GLU A 15 -9.90 -6.37 -5.24
CA GLU A 15 -9.97 -5.88 -6.63
C GLU A 15 -9.39 -4.46 -6.73
N ASP A 16 -9.77 -3.56 -5.80
CA ASP A 16 -9.21 -2.20 -5.72
C ASP A 16 -7.68 -2.22 -5.52
N LEU A 17 -7.18 -3.06 -4.62
CA LEU A 17 -5.75 -3.20 -4.37
C LEU A 17 -5.00 -3.71 -5.61
N TYR A 18 -5.58 -4.68 -6.32
CA TYR A 18 -5.00 -5.20 -7.55
C TYR A 18 -4.85 -4.11 -8.61
N GLU A 19 -5.90 -3.33 -8.86
CA GLU A 19 -5.88 -2.25 -9.85
C GLU A 19 -4.84 -1.18 -9.51
N VAL A 20 -4.76 -0.77 -8.25
CA VAL A 20 -3.79 0.23 -7.80
C VAL A 20 -2.36 -0.26 -7.98
N LEU A 21 -2.06 -1.52 -7.62
CA LEU A 21 -0.73 -2.11 -7.80
C LEU A 21 -0.37 -2.24 -9.28
N TRP A 22 -1.34 -2.59 -10.13
CA TRP A 22 -1.15 -2.66 -11.58
C TRP A 22 -0.81 -1.28 -12.15
N LEU A 23 -1.60 -0.26 -11.84
CA LEU A 23 -1.39 1.12 -12.29
C LEU A 23 -0.04 1.67 -11.83
N LEU A 24 0.33 1.42 -10.57
CA LEU A 24 1.64 1.79 -10.05
C LEU A 24 2.77 1.18 -10.88
N GLY A 25 2.64 -0.10 -11.24
CA GLY A 25 3.58 -0.80 -12.13
C GLY A 25 3.69 -0.16 -13.50
N GLU A 26 2.57 0.21 -14.11
CA GLU A 26 2.53 0.91 -15.41
C GLU A 26 3.26 2.25 -15.36
N HIS A 27 3.03 3.05 -14.30
CA HIS A 27 3.75 4.31 -14.10
C HIS A 27 5.26 4.11 -14.01
N ILE A 28 5.72 3.11 -13.22
CA ILE A 28 7.13 2.77 -13.08
C ILE A 28 7.72 2.31 -14.41
N ALA A 29 7.03 1.41 -15.14
CA ALA A 29 7.49 0.86 -16.40
C ALA A 29 7.59 1.94 -17.50
N ALA A 30 6.66 2.89 -17.50
CA ALA A 30 6.67 4.03 -18.41
C ALA A 30 7.72 5.10 -18.03
N GLY A 31 8.36 5.01 -16.87
CA GLY A 31 9.18 6.09 -16.31
C GLY A 31 8.38 7.36 -16.05
N ALA A 32 7.06 7.24 -15.91
CA ALA A 32 6.17 8.36 -15.71
C ALA A 32 6.16 8.75 -14.23
N PRO A 33 6.33 10.03 -13.88
CA PRO A 33 6.21 10.46 -12.50
C PRO A 33 4.80 10.15 -11.98
N ILE A 34 4.75 9.64 -10.76
CA ILE A 34 3.48 9.50 -10.04
C ILE A 34 3.12 10.90 -9.53
N PRO A 35 1.95 11.44 -9.89
CA PRO A 35 1.54 12.75 -9.38
C PRO A 35 1.46 12.74 -7.87
N GLU A 36 1.88 13.83 -7.24
CA GLU A 36 1.69 14.00 -5.80
C GLU A 36 0.18 13.97 -5.49
N PRO A 37 -0.27 13.10 -4.58
CA PRO A 37 -1.66 13.07 -4.17
C PRO A 37 -2.02 14.36 -3.42
N PRO A 38 -3.31 14.74 -3.37
CA PRO A 38 -3.75 15.81 -2.48
C PRO A 38 -3.33 15.53 -1.03
N ALA A 39 -2.96 16.56 -0.27
CA ALA A 39 -2.46 16.42 1.10
C ALA A 39 -3.36 15.57 2.02
N GLU A 40 -4.69 15.68 1.88
CA GLU A 40 -5.65 14.85 2.62
C GLU A 40 -5.52 13.36 2.25
N THR A 41 -5.29 13.05 0.98
CA THR A 41 -5.10 11.68 0.50
C THR A 41 -3.76 11.12 0.98
N GLU A 42 -2.72 11.94 0.94
CA GLU A 42 -1.40 11.59 1.48
C GLU A 42 -1.47 11.28 2.98
N GLU A 43 -2.13 12.14 3.77
CA GLU A 43 -2.29 11.94 5.21
C GLU A 43 -3.06 10.64 5.52
N ARG A 44 -4.15 10.38 4.78
CA ARG A 44 -4.92 9.14 4.92
C ARG A 44 -4.09 7.91 4.59
N LEU A 45 -3.31 7.96 3.51
CA LEU A 45 -2.43 6.87 3.11
C LEU A 45 -1.34 6.63 4.14
N SER A 46 -0.70 7.67 4.67
CA SER A 46 0.33 7.57 5.71
C SER A 46 -0.20 6.84 6.95
N ARG A 47 -1.39 7.20 7.45
CA ARG A 47 -1.99 6.52 8.61
C ARG A 47 -2.28 5.04 8.35
N VAL A 48 -2.68 4.68 7.13
CA VAL A 48 -2.89 3.27 6.75
C VAL A 48 -1.57 2.51 6.71
N CYS A 49 -0.52 3.10 6.13
CA CYS A 49 0.81 2.51 6.10
C CYS A 49 1.38 2.32 7.52
N GLU A 50 1.27 3.33 8.39
CA GLU A 50 1.70 3.25 9.79
C GLU A 50 0.97 2.13 10.54
N PHE A 51 -0.36 2.06 10.40
CA PHE A 51 -1.15 1.00 11.01
C PHE A 51 -0.73 -0.40 10.52
N LEU A 52 -0.44 -0.54 9.23
CA LEU A 52 0.04 -1.79 8.65
C LEU A 52 1.44 -2.14 9.15
N ASP A 53 2.36 -1.18 9.22
CA ASP A 53 3.70 -1.40 9.74
C ASP A 53 3.66 -1.86 11.19
N ASP A 54 2.85 -1.22 12.03
CA ASP A 54 2.66 -1.63 13.42
C ASP A 54 2.05 -3.04 13.52
N SER A 55 1.01 -3.31 12.74
CA SER A 55 0.33 -4.62 12.71
C SER A 55 1.24 -5.75 12.25
N LEU A 56 2.21 -5.44 11.38
CA LEU A 56 3.21 -6.37 10.88
C LEU A 56 4.48 -6.44 11.73
N GLY A 57 4.54 -5.70 12.84
CA GLY A 57 5.74 -5.62 13.69
C GLY A 57 6.95 -4.96 13.01
N LYS A 58 6.70 -4.15 11.97
CA LYS A 58 7.69 -3.36 11.23
C LYS A 58 7.84 -1.93 11.76
N GLY A 59 6.92 -1.50 12.62
CA GLY A 59 6.99 -0.21 13.32
C GLY A 59 8.31 -0.07 14.11
N ARG A 60 9.22 0.74 13.56
CA ARG A 60 10.45 1.30 14.16
C ARG A 60 11.10 0.45 15.28
N VAL A 61 12.12 -0.34 14.91
CA VAL A 61 13.22 -0.61 15.85
C VAL A 61 13.87 0.74 16.14
N VAL A 62 13.86 1.14 17.41
CA VAL A 62 14.51 2.35 17.93
C VAL A 62 16.01 2.32 17.62
#